data_AF-X1FU60-F1
#
_entry.id   AF-X1FU60-F1
#
_cell.length_a   1.000
_cell.length_b   1.000
_cell.length_c   1.000
_cell.angle_alpha   90.00
_cell.angle_beta   90.00
_cell.angle_gamma   90.00
#
_symmetry.space_group_name_H-M   'P 1'
#
loop_
_entity.id
_entity.type
_entity.pdbx_description
1 polymer ?
#
loop_
_entity_poly.entity_id
_entity_poly.type
_entity_poly.pdbx_seq_one_letter_code
_entity_poly.pdbx_strand_id
1 'polypeptide(L)'
;LSILLNLLLLAGCVKSKDPVYRKVTINGPAFCFNYSRSFGSFGSMAEENDSTALMVAGGDLLYILIDDKPLTLRYREADGSYLSFSIDTADHFKIYQEEKIISLNLSDESDAWNWIEKSNRTAFENLRSLYITSIPSEEQITTLKKISEINPSLGLVLEFEDNQQVIEDILSVFNPTWLVLPDIELRNITEGIIQNLNNLELFCVDGGNLQDLDFIYLLPKLSSLIIPGWDPQTNGGFRFKDIKNLESLTFIESEITDISSIGFLPDLKSLHFVECDTLSEL
;
A
#
# COMPACT_ATOMS: atom_id res chain seq x y z
N LEU A 1 -18.95 5.93 -28.71
CA LEU A 1 -17.98 6.28 -29.80
C LEU A 1 -17.61 7.78 -29.88
N SER A 2 -18.53 8.75 -29.74
CA SER A 2 -18.17 10.19 -29.86
C SER A 2 -17.55 10.81 -28.59
N ILE A 3 -17.72 10.18 -27.42
CA ILE A 3 -17.13 10.64 -26.15
C ILE A 3 -15.66 10.19 -26.04
N LEU A 4 -15.36 8.94 -26.42
CA LEU A 4 -13.99 8.40 -26.47
C LEU A 4 -13.06 9.23 -27.39
N LEU A 5 -13.60 9.72 -28.51
CA LEU A 5 -12.83 10.53 -29.46
C LEU A 5 -12.52 11.95 -28.94
N ASN A 6 -13.38 12.50 -28.06
CA ASN A 6 -13.14 13.81 -27.45
C ASN A 6 -12.18 13.75 -26.25
N LEU A 7 -12.10 12.60 -25.55
CA LEU A 7 -11.09 12.35 -24.51
C LEU A 7 -9.67 12.27 -25.08
N LEU A 8 -9.50 11.75 -26.29
CA LEU A 8 -8.20 11.62 -26.96
C LEU A 8 -7.65 12.94 -27.53
N LEU A 9 -8.48 13.97 -27.74
CA LEU A 9 -8.10 15.18 -28.47
C LEU A 9 -7.71 16.38 -27.59
N LEU A 10 -7.81 16.29 -26.27
CA LEU A 10 -7.51 17.38 -25.33
C LEU A 10 -6.30 17.15 -24.41
N ALA A 11 -5.48 16.12 -24.66
CA ALA A 11 -4.19 15.95 -24.01
C ALA A 11 -3.16 16.95 -24.54
N GLY A 12 -3.39 18.23 -24.25
CA GLY A 12 -2.45 19.32 -24.49
C GLY A 12 -1.21 19.16 -23.62
N CYS A 13 -0.04 19.19 -24.26
CA CYS A 13 1.31 19.36 -23.73
C CYS A 13 1.44 19.72 -22.23
N VAL A 14 1.38 18.71 -21.36
CA VAL A 14 2.08 18.72 -20.08
C VAL A 14 3.20 17.71 -20.21
N LYS A 15 4.46 18.14 -20.02
CA LYS A 15 5.60 17.24 -19.87
C LYS A 15 5.48 16.52 -18.52
N SER A 16 4.49 15.65 -18.39
CA SER A 16 4.48 14.57 -17.43
C SER A 16 5.65 13.66 -17.79
N LYS A 17 6.56 13.39 -16.85
CA LYS A 17 7.49 12.27 -17.04
C LYS A 17 6.65 11.01 -16.87
N ASP A 18 6.40 10.32 -17.97
CA ASP A 18 5.77 9.01 -17.93
C ASP A 18 6.52 8.10 -16.93
N PRO A 19 5.80 7.25 -16.17
CA PRO A 19 6.44 6.32 -15.25
C PRO A 19 7.42 5.42 -16.02
N VAL A 20 8.65 5.30 -15.51
CA VAL A 20 9.68 4.46 -16.11
C VAL A 20 9.52 3.04 -15.58
N TYR A 21 8.98 2.16 -16.42
CA TYR A 21 8.83 0.75 -16.09
C TYR A 21 10.14 -0.01 -16.27
N ARG A 22 10.39 -0.95 -15.36
CA ARG A 22 11.60 -1.76 -15.34
C ARG A 22 11.24 -3.20 -15.00
N LYS A 23 11.96 -4.14 -15.60
CA LYS A 23 11.96 -5.53 -15.15
C LYS A 23 12.83 -5.63 -13.89
N VAL A 24 12.22 -6.04 -12.79
CA VAL A 24 12.93 -6.35 -11.53
C VAL A 24 12.93 -7.85 -11.35
N THR A 25 14.13 -8.41 -11.13
CA THR A 25 14.30 -9.82 -10.76
C THR A 25 14.26 -9.91 -9.25
N ILE A 26 13.47 -10.84 -8.70
CA ILE A 26 13.32 -11.05 -7.26
C ILE A 26 13.75 -12.48 -6.95
N ASN A 27 14.70 -12.64 -6.04
CA ASN A 27 15.19 -13.94 -5.58
C ASN A 27 14.58 -14.30 -4.21
N GLY A 28 14.21 -15.57 -4.05
CA GLY A 28 13.66 -16.13 -2.81
C GLY A 28 12.13 -16.15 -2.64
N PRO A 29 11.25 -15.52 -3.45
CA PRO A 29 9.82 -15.59 -3.18
C PRO A 29 9.18 -16.85 -3.77
N ALA A 30 8.28 -17.47 -3.01
CA ALA A 30 7.37 -18.49 -3.54
C ALA A 30 6.36 -17.87 -4.53
N PHE A 31 5.94 -16.64 -4.24
CA PHE A 31 5.01 -15.88 -5.06
C PHE A 31 5.26 -14.37 -4.92
N CYS A 32 5.16 -13.62 -6.00
CA CYS A 32 5.16 -12.16 -5.94
C CYS A 32 4.33 -11.55 -7.04
N PHE A 33 3.77 -10.36 -6.78
CA PHE A 33 3.04 -9.58 -7.77
C PHE A 33 3.09 -8.08 -7.47
N ASN A 34 2.73 -7.29 -8.47
CA ASN A 34 2.58 -5.85 -8.34
C ASN A 34 1.16 -5.54 -7.88
N TYR A 35 0.98 -5.32 -6.58
CA TYR A 35 -0.33 -5.10 -5.95
C TYR A 35 -1.01 -3.85 -6.54
N SER A 36 -0.25 -2.79 -6.82
CA SER A 36 -0.77 -1.56 -7.44
C SER A 36 -1.34 -1.74 -8.85
N ARG A 37 -1.07 -2.86 -9.55
CA ARG A 37 -1.38 -2.97 -10.98
C ARG A 37 -2.00 -4.28 -11.41
N SER A 38 -1.83 -5.33 -10.62
CA SER A 38 -2.13 -6.69 -11.08
C SER A 38 -2.80 -7.60 -10.05
N PHE A 39 -2.86 -7.22 -8.77
CA PHE A 39 -3.57 -7.96 -7.71
C PHE A 39 -3.48 -9.51 -7.78
N GLY A 40 -2.29 -10.05 -8.07
CA GLY A 40 -2.09 -11.50 -8.17
C GLY A 40 -2.53 -12.11 -9.51
N SER A 41 -3.42 -11.48 -10.29
CA SER A 41 -3.81 -11.91 -11.65
C SER A 41 -2.59 -12.02 -12.58
N PHE A 42 -1.61 -11.15 -12.39
CA PHE A 42 -0.29 -11.23 -13.02
C PHE A 42 0.81 -11.28 -11.95
N GLY A 43 0.83 -12.37 -11.18
CA GLY A 43 1.94 -12.74 -10.34
C GLY A 43 2.94 -13.64 -11.05
N SER A 44 4.05 -13.91 -10.37
CA SER A 44 4.99 -14.91 -10.81
C SER A 44 5.36 -15.79 -9.63
N MET A 45 5.23 -17.09 -9.84
CA MET A 45 5.55 -18.16 -8.90
C MET A 45 6.89 -18.77 -9.32
N ALA A 46 7.72 -19.08 -8.34
CA ALA A 46 8.99 -19.74 -8.54
C ALA A 46 9.08 -20.92 -7.55
N GLU A 47 9.84 -21.95 -7.91
CA GLU A 47 10.22 -22.96 -6.93
C GLU A 47 11.13 -22.32 -5.87
N GLU A 48 11.23 -22.95 -4.71
CA GLU A 48 12.05 -22.46 -3.60
C GLU A 48 13.51 -22.27 -4.07
N ASN A 49 14.04 -21.05 -3.92
CA ASN A 49 15.36 -20.58 -4.41
C ASN A 49 15.49 -20.23 -5.91
N ASP A 50 14.41 -20.27 -6.68
CA ASP A 50 14.40 -19.72 -8.04
C ASP A 50 14.13 -18.21 -8.04
N SER A 51 14.57 -17.56 -9.12
CA SER A 51 14.31 -16.14 -9.34
C SER A 51 13.06 -15.92 -10.19
N THR A 52 12.26 -14.94 -9.80
CA THR A 52 11.08 -14.49 -10.53
C THR A 52 11.29 -13.07 -11.07
N ALA A 53 10.45 -12.60 -11.99
CA ALA A 53 10.55 -11.24 -12.50
C ALA A 53 9.20 -10.53 -12.59
N LEU A 54 9.19 -9.27 -12.18
CA LEU A 54 8.02 -8.39 -12.23
C LEU A 54 8.32 -7.13 -13.03
N MET A 55 7.30 -6.60 -13.70
CA MET A 55 7.32 -5.24 -14.23
C MET A 55 6.85 -4.28 -13.15
N VAL A 56 7.69 -3.30 -12.82
CA VAL A 56 7.42 -2.32 -11.76
C VAL A 56 7.84 -0.92 -12.22
N ALA A 57 7.16 0.09 -11.69
CA ALA A 57 7.56 1.49 -11.72
C ALA A 57 7.90 1.97 -10.30
N GLY A 58 8.69 3.05 -10.21
CA GLY A 58 8.98 3.69 -8.93
C GLY A 58 7.70 4.02 -8.17
N GLY A 59 7.60 3.53 -6.93
CA GLY A 59 6.43 3.72 -6.09
C GLY A 59 5.33 2.67 -6.23
N ASP A 60 5.47 1.64 -7.06
CA ASP A 60 4.49 0.56 -7.03
C ASP A 60 4.52 -0.18 -5.69
N LEU A 61 3.35 -0.58 -5.18
CA LEU A 61 3.21 -1.48 -4.04
C LEU A 61 3.38 -2.92 -4.53
N LEU A 62 4.35 -3.62 -3.96
CA LEU A 62 4.61 -5.03 -4.24
C LEU A 62 4.09 -5.87 -3.09
N TYR A 63 3.52 -7.02 -3.42
CA TYR A 63 3.23 -8.08 -2.48
C TYR A 63 4.11 -9.27 -2.82
N ILE A 64 4.81 -9.80 -1.83
CA ILE A 64 5.80 -10.85 -1.97
C ILE A 64 5.58 -11.85 -0.84
N LEU A 65 5.48 -13.14 -1.17
CA LEU A 65 5.38 -14.24 -0.22
C LEU A 65 6.74 -14.95 -0.15
N ILE A 66 7.37 -14.93 1.02
CA ILE A 66 8.66 -15.56 1.29
C ILE A 66 8.43 -16.56 2.42
N ASP A 67 8.58 -17.86 2.15
CA ASP A 67 8.33 -18.94 3.11
C ASP A 67 6.99 -18.77 3.86
N ASP A 68 5.91 -18.58 3.08
CA ASP A 68 4.54 -18.31 3.56
C ASP A 68 4.36 -17.03 4.41
N LYS A 69 5.36 -16.15 4.46
CA LYS A 69 5.27 -14.86 5.15
C LYS A 69 5.07 -13.70 4.17
N PRO A 70 4.05 -12.86 4.37
CA PRO A 70 3.80 -11.74 3.49
C PRO A 70 4.80 -10.62 3.74
N LEU A 71 5.27 -10.04 2.64
CA LEU A 71 6.04 -8.82 2.57
C LEU A 71 5.33 -7.86 1.62
N THR A 72 4.86 -6.76 2.17
CA THR A 72 4.32 -5.64 1.40
C THR A 72 5.31 -4.49 1.43
N LEU A 73 5.74 -4.00 0.26
CA LEU A 73 6.72 -2.91 0.18
C LEU A 73 6.48 -2.01 -1.03
N ARG A 74 6.73 -0.70 -0.89
CA ARG A 74 6.80 0.21 -2.06
C ARG A 74 8.16 0.13 -2.73
N TYR A 75 8.20 -0.22 -4.01
CA TYR A 75 9.43 -0.28 -4.79
C TYR A 75 10.05 1.12 -4.93
N ARG A 76 11.35 1.25 -4.67
CA ARG A 76 12.11 2.48 -4.88
C ARG A 76 13.03 2.25 -6.08
N GLU A 77 13.15 3.22 -6.98
CA GLU A 77 14.07 3.10 -8.12
C GLU A 77 15.52 2.84 -7.69
N ALA A 78 15.90 3.37 -6.52
CA ALA A 78 17.19 3.14 -5.88
C ALA A 78 17.43 1.69 -5.45
N ASP A 79 16.38 0.88 -5.30
CA ASP A 79 16.50 -0.55 -5.00
C ASP A 79 17.05 -1.33 -6.22
N GLY A 80 17.09 -0.72 -7.41
CA GLY A 80 17.68 -1.33 -8.61
C GLY A 80 16.80 -2.39 -9.28
N SER A 81 17.39 -3.17 -10.19
CA SER A 81 16.68 -4.18 -10.98
C SER A 81 16.77 -5.60 -10.41
N TYR A 82 17.38 -5.77 -9.24
CA TYR A 82 17.58 -7.05 -8.59
C TYR A 82 17.31 -6.91 -7.10
N LEU A 83 16.32 -7.65 -6.61
CA LEU A 83 15.94 -7.71 -5.21
C LEU A 83 16.19 -9.13 -4.70
N SER A 84 16.73 -9.25 -3.49
CA SER A 84 16.89 -10.54 -2.83
C SER A 84 16.40 -10.37 -1.41
N PHE A 85 15.48 -11.26 -1.02
CA PHE A 85 14.94 -11.28 0.33
C PHE A 85 15.25 -12.59 1.00
N SER A 86 15.34 -12.56 2.33
CA SER A 86 15.48 -13.77 3.14
C SER A 86 14.71 -13.59 4.44
N ILE A 87 14.26 -14.71 5.00
CA ILE A 87 13.65 -14.76 6.33
C ILE A 87 14.64 -15.37 7.33
N ASP A 88 14.55 -14.97 8.59
CA ASP A 88 15.24 -15.68 9.65
C ASP A 88 14.45 -16.93 10.02
N THR A 89 15.08 -18.10 9.87
CA THR A 89 14.47 -19.42 10.15
C THR A 89 14.24 -19.69 11.65
N ALA A 90 14.82 -18.89 12.53
CA ALA A 90 14.52 -18.92 13.96
C ALA A 90 13.48 -17.85 14.33
N ASP A 91 13.54 -16.69 13.66
CA ASP A 91 12.70 -15.53 13.92
C ASP A 91 11.88 -15.14 12.65
N HIS A 92 10.85 -15.93 12.34
CA HIS A 92 10.04 -15.80 11.11
C HIS A 92 9.28 -14.45 10.98
N PHE A 93 9.43 -13.55 11.94
CA PHE A 93 8.87 -12.21 11.88
C PHE A 93 9.81 -11.19 11.23
N LYS A 94 11.08 -11.51 10.99
CA LYS A 94 12.07 -10.60 10.39
C LYS A 94 12.32 -10.94 8.93
N ILE A 95 12.15 -9.94 8.07
CA ILE A 95 12.48 -10.06 6.65
C ILE A 95 13.66 -9.15 6.32
N TYR A 96 14.65 -9.72 5.65
CA TYR A 96 15.91 -9.06 5.34
C TYR A 96 16.03 -8.76 3.84
N GLN A 97 16.70 -7.65 3.54
CA GLN A 97 17.24 -7.33 2.23
C GLN A 97 18.69 -6.93 2.43
N GLU A 98 19.63 -7.64 1.80
CA GLU A 98 21.08 -7.38 1.94
C GLU A 98 21.54 -7.33 3.42
N GLU A 99 21.18 -8.35 4.21
CA GLU A 99 21.49 -8.49 5.65
C GLU A 99 20.86 -7.42 6.57
N LYS A 100 20.04 -6.52 6.03
CA LYS A 100 19.34 -5.48 6.79
C LYS A 100 17.87 -5.85 6.96
N ILE A 101 17.35 -5.67 8.16
CA ILE A 101 15.92 -5.84 8.44
C ILE A 101 15.15 -4.72 7.72
N ILE A 102 14.25 -5.12 6.82
CA ILE A 102 13.41 -4.20 6.06
C ILE A 102 11.92 -4.29 6.43
N SER A 103 11.48 -5.41 7.02
CA SER A 103 10.11 -5.56 7.46
C SER A 103 10.04 -6.40 8.73
N LEU A 104 9.07 -6.08 9.58
CA LEU A 104 8.70 -6.89 10.74
C LEU A 104 7.23 -7.29 10.60
N ASN A 105 6.93 -8.56 10.89
CA ASN A 105 5.57 -9.07 11.03
C ASN A 105 5.23 -9.23 12.52
N LEU A 106 4.29 -8.43 13.00
CA LEU A 106 3.95 -8.31 14.40
C LEU A 106 2.61 -9.01 14.64
N SER A 107 2.69 -10.16 15.30
CA SER A 107 1.55 -10.98 15.70
C SER A 107 1.67 -11.40 17.17
N ASP A 108 0.58 -11.84 17.78
CA ASP A 108 0.55 -12.31 19.17
C ASP A 108 1.41 -13.55 19.40
N GLU A 109 1.59 -14.37 18.37
CA GLU A 109 2.36 -15.60 18.42
C GLU A 109 3.87 -15.39 18.26
N SER A 110 4.29 -14.15 17.95
CA SER A 110 5.68 -13.83 17.63
C SER A 110 6.47 -13.33 18.84
N ASP A 111 7.73 -13.74 18.93
CA ASP A 111 8.73 -13.13 19.83
C ASP A 111 9.13 -11.70 19.38
N ALA A 112 8.44 -11.13 18.39
CA ALA A 112 8.77 -9.84 17.79
C ALA A 112 8.72 -8.71 18.82
N TRP A 113 7.69 -8.66 19.67
CA TRP A 113 7.54 -7.62 20.69
C TRP A 113 8.70 -7.64 21.69
N ASN A 114 9.02 -8.81 22.24
CA ASN A 114 10.16 -9.03 23.12
C ASN A 114 11.50 -8.66 22.47
N TRP A 115 11.64 -8.94 21.16
CA TRP A 115 12.83 -8.59 20.41
C TRP A 115 12.95 -7.08 20.18
N ILE A 116 11.85 -6.37 19.84
CA ILE A 116 11.85 -4.91 19.63
C ILE A 116 12.29 -4.18 20.90
N GLU A 117 11.81 -4.61 22.06
CA GLU A 117 12.18 -4.03 23.35
C GLU A 117 13.69 -4.10 23.60
N LYS A 118 14.31 -5.26 23.33
CA LYS A 118 15.74 -5.51 23.53
C LYS A 118 16.63 -4.95 22.43
N SER A 119 16.04 -4.63 21.27
CA SER A 119 16.78 -4.15 20.10
C SER A 119 17.24 -2.70 20.25
N ASN A 120 18.37 -2.41 19.62
CA ASN A 120 18.95 -1.07 19.58
C ASN A 120 18.44 -0.28 18.38
N ARG A 121 18.82 1.00 18.30
CA ARG A 121 18.40 1.91 17.23
C ARG A 121 18.73 1.39 15.82
N THR A 122 19.92 0.82 15.64
CA THR A 122 20.41 0.38 14.33
C THR A 122 19.57 -0.73 13.70
N ALA A 123 18.84 -1.51 14.52
CA ALA A 123 17.95 -2.56 14.02
C ALA A 123 16.76 -2.01 13.19
N PHE A 124 16.40 -0.74 13.38
CA PHE A 124 15.20 -0.13 12.77
C PHE A 124 15.53 0.89 11.65
N GLU A 125 16.80 1.22 11.44
CA GLU A 125 17.22 2.27 10.50
C GLU A 125 16.88 1.95 9.04
N ASN A 126 16.82 0.67 8.68
CA ASN A 126 16.51 0.22 7.32
C ASN A 126 15.07 -0.27 7.17
N LEU A 127 14.28 -0.21 8.25
CA LEU A 127 12.91 -0.68 8.25
C LEU A 127 12.09 0.10 7.21
N ARG A 128 11.31 -0.61 6.40
CA ARG A 128 10.48 -0.03 5.34
C ARG A 128 9.00 -0.25 5.61
N SER A 129 8.66 -1.31 6.33
CA SER A 129 7.29 -1.71 6.60
C SER A 129 7.14 -2.36 7.97
N LEU A 130 5.96 -2.18 8.55
CA LEU A 130 5.44 -3.02 9.61
C LEU A 130 4.16 -3.68 9.11
N TYR A 131 4.06 -4.98 9.36
CA TYR A 131 2.85 -5.75 9.16
C TYR A 131 2.31 -6.09 10.54
N ILE A 132 1.11 -5.64 10.88
CA ILE A 132 0.52 -5.84 12.21
C ILE A 132 -0.73 -6.69 12.03
N THR A 133 -0.73 -7.91 12.57
CA THR A 133 -1.82 -8.89 12.37
C THR A 133 -2.64 -9.21 13.62
N SER A 134 -2.32 -8.57 14.73
CA SER A 134 -3.07 -8.70 15.98
C SER A 134 -3.25 -7.32 16.62
N ILE A 135 -4.30 -7.18 17.43
CA ILE A 135 -4.59 -5.93 18.14
C ILE A 135 -3.49 -5.71 19.19
N PRO A 136 -2.62 -4.68 19.04
CA PRO A 136 -1.61 -4.39 20.03
C PRO A 136 -2.23 -3.91 21.35
N SER A 137 -1.65 -4.36 22.47
CA SER A 137 -1.89 -3.81 23.81
C SER A 137 -1.29 -2.41 23.96
N GLU A 138 -1.67 -1.68 25.02
CA GLU A 138 -1.10 -0.36 25.33
C GLU A 138 0.45 -0.38 25.49
N GLU A 139 0.99 -1.48 26.01
CA GLU A 139 2.44 -1.70 26.12
C GLU A 139 3.09 -1.90 24.75
N GLN A 140 2.42 -2.63 23.85
CA GLN A 140 2.87 -2.81 22.46
C GLN A 140 2.77 -1.50 21.66
N ILE A 141 1.75 -0.66 21.88
CA ILE A 141 1.70 0.70 21.31
C ILE A 141 2.89 1.54 21.79
N THR A 142 3.25 1.44 23.07
CA THR A 142 4.46 2.10 23.61
C THR A 142 5.73 1.60 22.92
N THR A 143 5.78 0.30 22.62
CA THR A 143 6.88 -0.32 21.86
C THR A 143 6.93 0.16 20.41
N LEU A 144 5.78 0.34 19.75
CA LEU A 144 5.70 0.92 18.40
C LEU A 144 6.22 2.36 18.35
N LYS A 145 5.96 3.15 19.39
CA LYS A 145 6.50 4.52 19.50
C LYS A 145 8.03 4.56 19.47
N LYS A 146 8.71 3.58 20.07
CA LYS A 146 10.17 3.44 19.99
C LYS A 146 10.65 3.28 18.53
N ILE A 147 9.91 2.52 17.72
CA ILE A 147 10.21 2.36 16.29
C ILE A 147 9.98 3.68 15.56
N SER A 148 8.86 4.35 15.83
CA SER A 148 8.50 5.58 15.11
C SER A 148 9.44 6.77 15.42
N GLU A 149 10.04 6.84 16.60
CA GLU A 149 11.08 7.83 16.94
C GLU A 149 12.37 7.66 16.11
N ILE A 150 12.60 6.48 15.53
CA ILE A 150 13.77 6.17 14.72
C ILE A 150 13.43 6.31 13.24
N ASN A 151 12.28 5.77 12.83
CA ASN A 151 11.84 5.71 11.46
C ASN A 151 10.32 5.93 11.36
N PRO A 152 9.87 7.20 11.44
CA PRO A 152 8.44 7.52 11.49
C PRO A 152 7.73 7.32 10.14
N SER A 153 8.48 7.27 9.03
CA SER A 153 7.98 7.34 7.65
C SER A 153 7.95 6.00 6.91
N LEU A 154 7.89 4.90 7.67
CA LEU A 154 7.71 3.55 7.13
C LEU A 154 6.28 3.34 6.58
N GLY A 155 6.08 2.20 5.94
CA GLY A 155 4.77 1.73 5.53
C GLY A 155 4.08 0.88 6.58
N LEU A 156 2.75 0.92 6.59
CA LEU A 156 1.95 0.13 7.51
C LEU A 156 0.99 -0.78 6.74
N VAL A 157 0.94 -2.05 7.13
CA VAL A 157 -0.15 -2.98 6.82
C VAL A 157 -0.81 -3.34 8.14
N LEU A 158 -2.10 -3.04 8.29
CA LEU A 158 -2.89 -3.39 9.47
C LEU A 158 -3.91 -4.44 9.05
N GLU A 159 -3.78 -5.68 9.52
CA GLU A 159 -4.66 -6.80 9.17
C GLU A 159 -5.09 -7.52 10.45
N PHE A 160 -5.99 -6.90 11.19
CA PHE A 160 -6.56 -7.45 12.41
C PHE A 160 -8.05 -7.06 12.49
N GLU A 161 -8.77 -7.62 13.45
CA GLU A 161 -10.19 -7.31 13.67
C GLU A 161 -10.43 -5.81 13.81
N ASP A 162 -11.41 -5.29 13.06
CA ASP A 162 -11.68 -3.85 12.98
C ASP A 162 -11.83 -3.20 14.37
N ASN A 163 -10.97 -2.23 14.64
CA ASN A 163 -10.89 -1.52 15.91
C ASN A 163 -10.35 -0.11 15.71
N GLN A 164 -11.26 0.83 15.43
CA GLN A 164 -10.97 2.25 15.21
C GLN A 164 -10.02 2.85 16.25
N GLN A 165 -10.23 2.59 17.54
CA GLN A 165 -9.39 3.19 18.59
C GLN A 165 -7.93 2.72 18.48
N VAL A 166 -7.74 1.42 18.27
CA VAL A 166 -6.40 0.83 18.11
C VAL A 166 -5.72 1.34 16.85
N ILE A 167 -6.46 1.50 15.76
CA ILE A 167 -5.93 2.07 14.51
C ILE A 167 -5.49 3.51 14.74
N GLU A 168 -6.31 4.33 15.42
CA GLU A 168 -5.93 5.69 15.79
C GLU A 168 -4.72 5.72 16.72
N ASP A 169 -4.62 4.80 17.69
CA ASP A 169 -3.47 4.72 18.59
C ASP A 169 -2.17 4.40 17.82
N ILE A 170 -2.22 3.49 16.84
CA ILE A 170 -1.09 3.20 15.94
C ILE A 170 -0.75 4.43 15.08
N LEU A 171 -1.76 5.04 14.45
CA LEU A 171 -1.56 6.23 13.62
C LEU A 171 -1.19 7.49 14.43
N SER A 172 -1.39 7.48 15.76
CA SER A 172 -0.96 8.57 16.65
C SER A 172 0.55 8.62 16.80
N VAL A 173 1.24 7.49 16.61
CA VAL A 173 2.69 7.38 16.78
C VAL A 173 3.47 7.32 15.47
N PHE A 174 2.85 6.95 14.35
CA PHE A 174 3.49 6.89 13.03
C PHE A 174 3.09 8.04 12.11
N ASN A 175 3.95 8.33 11.13
CA ASN A 175 3.66 9.25 10.03
C ASN A 175 3.96 8.57 8.69
N PRO A 176 3.13 7.56 8.32
CA PRO A 176 3.47 6.60 7.30
C PRO A 176 3.51 7.23 5.90
N THR A 177 4.37 6.70 5.04
CA THR A 177 4.39 7.08 3.61
C THR A 177 3.39 6.28 2.79
N TRP A 178 2.99 5.12 3.28
CA TRP A 178 1.91 4.32 2.70
C TRP A 178 1.20 3.50 3.76
N LEU A 179 -0.10 3.26 3.54
CA LEU A 179 -0.98 2.58 4.48
C LEU A 179 -1.87 1.59 3.71
N VAL A 180 -1.98 0.38 4.22
CA VAL A 180 -2.82 -0.70 3.66
C VAL A 180 -3.72 -1.20 4.78
N LEU A 181 -5.03 -1.06 4.57
CA LEU A 181 -6.09 -1.47 5.49
C LEU A 181 -7.01 -2.47 4.78
N PRO A 182 -6.61 -3.75 4.64
CA PRO A 182 -7.49 -4.81 4.15
C PRO A 182 -8.62 -5.00 5.14
N ASP A 183 -9.87 -4.91 4.68
CA ASP A 183 -11.07 -5.24 5.46
C ASP A 183 -11.23 -4.49 6.79
N ILE A 184 -10.56 -3.34 6.95
CA ILE A 184 -10.63 -2.48 8.14
C ILE A 184 -11.30 -1.16 7.78
N GLU A 185 -12.26 -0.75 8.60
CA GLU A 185 -12.96 0.51 8.45
C GLU A 185 -12.18 1.63 9.15
N LEU A 186 -11.95 2.75 8.44
CA LEU A 186 -11.38 3.95 9.04
C LEU A 186 -12.40 5.07 8.93
N ARG A 187 -13.01 5.47 10.06
CA ARG A 187 -14.13 6.42 10.07
C ARG A 187 -13.90 7.55 11.06
N ASN A 188 -14.24 8.78 10.69
CA ASN A 188 -14.27 9.92 11.62
C ASN A 188 -12.95 10.17 12.39
N ILE A 189 -11.79 9.97 11.75
CA ILE A 189 -10.49 10.19 12.42
C ILE A 189 -10.31 11.63 12.89
N THR A 190 -9.66 11.80 14.04
CA THR A 190 -9.41 13.12 14.63
C THR A 190 -8.42 13.96 13.82
N GLU A 191 -8.47 15.28 13.97
CA GLU A 191 -7.52 16.20 13.29
C GLU A 191 -6.06 15.86 13.59
N GLY A 192 -5.75 15.37 14.79
CA GLY A 192 -4.40 14.92 15.16
C GLY A 192 -3.92 13.75 14.30
N ILE A 193 -4.79 12.78 14.03
CA ILE A 193 -4.46 11.65 13.15
C ILE A 193 -4.30 12.12 11.70
N ILE A 194 -5.15 13.03 11.22
CA ILE A 194 -5.01 13.63 9.89
C ILE A 194 -3.64 14.32 9.74
N GLN A 195 -3.18 15.03 10.77
CA GLN A 195 -1.86 15.66 10.77
C GLN A 195 -0.71 14.63 10.71
N ASN A 196 -0.88 13.47 11.32
CA ASN A 196 0.07 12.37 11.25
C ASN A 196 0.05 11.67 9.90
N LEU A 197 -1.02 11.77 9.10
CA LEU A 197 -1.08 11.23 7.74
C LEU A 197 -0.57 12.21 6.67
N ASN A 198 0.03 13.34 7.06
CA ASN A 198 0.50 14.37 6.10
C ASN A 198 1.58 13.87 5.12
N ASN A 199 2.29 12.79 5.42
CA ASN A 199 3.24 12.18 4.49
C ASN A 199 2.68 11.01 3.69
N LEU A 200 1.41 10.66 3.84
CA LEU A 200 0.81 9.53 3.15
C LEU A 200 0.77 9.79 1.64
N GLU A 201 1.50 8.98 0.88
CA GLU A 201 1.58 9.05 -0.59
C GLU A 201 0.69 8.01 -1.26
N LEU A 202 0.57 6.83 -0.66
CA LEU A 202 -0.23 5.72 -1.14
C LEU A 202 -1.19 5.24 -0.05
N PHE A 203 -2.46 5.13 -0.40
CA PHE A 203 -3.47 4.53 0.48
C PHE A 203 -4.14 3.37 -0.24
N CYS A 204 -4.19 2.21 0.42
CA CYS A 204 -4.98 1.06 -0.01
C CYS A 204 -6.08 0.83 1.03
N VAL A 205 -7.32 0.93 0.59
CA VAL A 205 -8.50 0.87 1.45
C VAL A 205 -9.66 0.23 0.71
N ASP A 206 -10.44 -0.57 1.43
CA ASP A 206 -11.63 -1.21 0.89
C ASP A 206 -12.64 -0.19 0.35
N GLY A 207 -13.24 -0.52 -0.79
CA GLY A 207 -14.18 0.31 -1.53
C GLY A 207 -15.48 0.58 -0.77
N GLY A 208 -15.89 -0.34 0.11
CA GLY A 208 -17.03 -0.18 1.02
C GLY A 208 -16.84 0.93 2.05
N ASN A 209 -15.58 1.33 2.31
CA ASN A 209 -15.26 2.33 3.33
C ASN A 209 -15.18 3.76 2.79
N LEU A 210 -15.22 3.96 1.47
CA LEU A 210 -14.93 5.25 0.86
C LEU A 210 -15.84 6.41 1.32
N GLN A 211 -17.10 6.14 1.69
CA GLN A 211 -18.05 7.19 2.10
C GLN A 211 -17.62 7.94 3.37
N ASP A 212 -16.85 7.29 4.25
CA ASP A 212 -16.45 7.83 5.54
C ASP A 212 -15.03 8.43 5.53
N LEU A 213 -14.39 8.49 4.36
CA LEU A 213 -13.00 8.90 4.18
C LEU A 213 -12.84 10.36 3.76
N ASP A 214 -13.69 11.28 4.24
CA ASP A 214 -13.60 12.70 3.89
C ASP A 214 -12.22 13.33 4.20
N PHE A 215 -11.47 12.79 5.16
CA PHE A 215 -10.14 13.27 5.50
C PHE A 215 -9.12 13.12 4.37
N ILE A 216 -9.32 12.21 3.41
CA ILE A 216 -8.34 11.96 2.34
C ILE A 216 -8.16 13.20 1.45
N TYR A 217 -9.20 14.03 1.33
CA TYR A 217 -9.17 15.29 0.55
C TYR A 217 -8.24 16.33 1.20
N LEU A 218 -7.88 16.11 2.47
CA LEU A 218 -6.98 16.96 3.25
C LEU A 218 -5.52 16.49 3.16
N LEU A 219 -5.25 15.31 2.63
CA LEU A 219 -3.90 14.72 2.60
C LEU A 219 -3.05 15.36 1.49
N PRO A 220 -2.00 16.12 1.84
CA PRO A 220 -1.29 16.96 0.87
C PRO A 220 -0.34 16.17 -0.05
N LYS A 221 -0.02 14.92 0.26
CA LYS A 221 0.89 14.08 -0.53
C LYS A 221 0.24 12.86 -1.17
N LEU A 222 -1.04 12.62 -0.89
CA LEU A 222 -1.74 11.46 -1.42
C LEU A 222 -1.78 11.55 -2.95
N SER A 223 -1.12 10.58 -3.59
CA SER A 223 -0.94 10.54 -5.04
C SER A 223 -1.28 9.20 -5.66
N SER A 224 -1.38 8.14 -4.85
CA SER A 224 -1.80 6.81 -5.28
C SER A 224 -2.92 6.30 -4.39
N LEU A 225 -3.99 5.83 -5.03
CA LEU A 225 -5.12 5.19 -4.34
C LEU A 225 -5.36 3.81 -4.94
N ILE A 226 -5.45 2.80 -4.08
CA ILE A 226 -5.79 1.42 -4.46
C ILE A 226 -7.08 1.06 -3.73
N ILE A 227 -8.07 0.60 -4.48
CA ILE A 227 -9.44 0.39 -3.98
C ILE A 227 -9.95 -0.98 -4.41
N PRO A 228 -9.81 -1.99 -3.56
CA PRO A 228 -10.51 -3.26 -3.70
C PRO A 228 -12.02 -3.11 -3.49
N GLY A 229 -12.85 -3.91 -4.16
CA GLY A 229 -14.26 -4.09 -3.82
C GLY A 229 -15.14 -2.84 -3.94
N TRP A 230 -14.81 -1.90 -4.84
CA TRP A 230 -15.61 -0.69 -4.98
C TRP A 230 -16.87 -0.89 -5.83
N ASP A 231 -18.02 -0.57 -5.26
CA ASP A 231 -19.28 -0.44 -5.98
C ASP A 231 -19.73 1.03 -6.04
N PRO A 232 -19.73 1.66 -7.23
CA PRO A 232 -20.23 3.03 -7.41
C PRO A 232 -21.73 3.21 -7.12
N GLN A 233 -22.56 2.17 -7.13
CA GLN A 233 -23.99 2.29 -6.82
C GLN A 233 -24.22 2.50 -5.32
N THR A 234 -23.44 1.82 -4.49
CA THR A 234 -23.47 2.00 -3.03
C THR A 234 -22.59 3.16 -2.58
N ASN A 235 -21.43 3.38 -3.22
CA ASN A 235 -20.40 4.34 -2.79
C ASN A 235 -20.14 5.50 -3.78
N GLY A 236 -21.09 5.79 -4.67
CA GLY A 236 -20.94 6.77 -5.77
C GLY A 236 -20.78 8.24 -5.36
N GLY A 237 -20.92 8.55 -4.07
CA GLY A 237 -20.70 9.90 -3.54
C GLY A 237 -19.23 10.31 -3.43
N PHE A 238 -18.29 9.37 -3.66
CA PHE A 238 -16.86 9.64 -3.52
C PHE A 238 -16.33 10.59 -4.60
N ARG A 239 -15.53 11.59 -4.21
CA ARG A 239 -15.12 12.71 -5.06
C ARG A 239 -13.65 12.62 -5.43
N PHE A 240 -13.27 11.70 -6.31
CA PHE A 240 -11.88 11.53 -6.75
C PHE A 240 -11.20 12.84 -7.18
N LYS A 241 -11.95 13.71 -7.88
CA LYS A 241 -11.47 15.02 -8.36
C LYS A 241 -11.05 16.00 -7.24
N ASP A 242 -11.48 15.77 -6.01
CA ASP A 242 -11.15 16.62 -4.87
C ASP A 242 -9.80 16.22 -4.24
N ILE A 243 -9.21 15.08 -4.65
CA ILE A 243 -7.86 14.65 -4.25
C ILE A 243 -6.83 15.38 -5.14
N LYS A 244 -6.16 16.38 -4.56
CA LYS A 244 -5.36 17.38 -5.29
C LYS A 244 -4.18 16.85 -6.09
N ASN A 245 -3.56 15.74 -5.67
CA ASN A 245 -2.33 15.24 -6.27
C ASN A 245 -2.47 13.80 -6.77
N LEU A 246 -3.71 13.35 -7.05
CA LEU A 246 -3.95 11.96 -7.46
C LEU A 246 -3.37 11.70 -8.85
N GLU A 247 -2.29 10.92 -8.91
CA GLU A 247 -1.59 10.53 -10.14
C GLU A 247 -1.84 9.07 -10.53
N SER A 248 -2.17 8.20 -9.57
CA SER A 248 -2.44 6.79 -9.80
C SER A 248 -3.70 6.33 -9.10
N LEU A 249 -4.55 5.62 -9.82
CA LEU A 249 -5.78 5.04 -9.31
C LEU A 249 -5.92 3.60 -9.78
N THR A 250 -6.13 2.69 -8.84
CA THR A 250 -6.27 1.27 -9.10
C THR A 250 -7.54 0.75 -8.45
N PHE A 251 -8.39 0.14 -9.25
CA PHE A 251 -9.57 -0.60 -8.81
C PHE A 251 -9.31 -2.10 -8.94
N ILE A 252 -9.72 -2.85 -7.93
CA ILE A 252 -9.50 -4.30 -7.83
C ILE A 252 -10.83 -4.94 -7.48
N GLU A 253 -11.25 -5.97 -8.21
CA GLU A 253 -12.48 -6.74 -7.90
C GLU A 253 -13.70 -5.82 -7.66
N SER A 254 -13.80 -4.75 -8.44
CA SER A 254 -14.79 -3.68 -8.25
C SER A 254 -15.98 -3.84 -9.20
N GLU A 255 -17.18 -3.50 -8.72
CA GLU A 255 -18.44 -3.60 -9.47
C GLU A 255 -18.69 -2.37 -10.37
N ILE A 256 -17.66 -1.87 -11.05
CA ILE A 256 -17.73 -0.66 -11.87
C ILE A 256 -18.37 -0.97 -13.22
N THR A 257 -19.57 -0.44 -13.45
CA THR A 257 -20.29 -0.57 -14.73
C THR A 257 -20.07 0.62 -15.67
N ASP A 258 -19.72 1.79 -15.13
CA ASP A 258 -19.35 2.99 -15.88
C ASP A 258 -18.24 3.78 -15.18
N ILE A 259 -17.44 4.52 -15.96
CA ILE A 259 -16.30 5.30 -15.46
C ILE A 259 -16.63 6.79 -15.25
N SER A 260 -17.90 7.17 -15.26
CA SER A 260 -18.30 8.59 -15.17
C SER A 260 -18.00 9.20 -13.80
N SER A 261 -18.04 8.37 -12.75
CA SER A 261 -17.63 8.68 -11.38
C SER A 261 -16.15 9.01 -11.24
N ILE A 262 -15.32 8.47 -12.14
CA ILE A 262 -13.86 8.71 -12.26
C ILE A 262 -13.60 9.77 -13.36
N GLY A 263 -14.60 10.59 -13.69
CA GLY A 263 -14.53 11.61 -14.74
C GLY A 263 -13.27 12.49 -14.65
N PHE A 264 -12.88 13.09 -15.79
CA PHE A 264 -11.61 13.79 -16.02
C PHE A 264 -10.80 14.19 -14.76
N LEU A 265 -9.80 13.36 -14.43
CA LEU A 265 -8.80 13.62 -13.40
C LEU A 265 -7.56 14.21 -14.09
N PRO A 266 -7.30 15.53 -14.02
CA PRO A 266 -6.34 16.22 -14.87
C PRO A 266 -4.89 15.74 -14.71
N ASP A 267 -4.53 15.29 -13.51
CA ASP A 267 -3.18 14.88 -13.14
C ASP A 267 -2.99 13.36 -13.11
N LEU A 268 -4.03 12.59 -13.46
CA LEU A 268 -3.98 11.13 -13.45
C LEU A 268 -3.08 10.61 -14.58
N LYS A 269 -2.06 9.85 -14.22
CA LYS A 269 -1.06 9.24 -15.11
C LYS A 269 -1.25 7.75 -15.27
N SER A 270 -1.86 7.09 -14.29
CA SER A 270 -2.08 5.64 -14.28
C SER A 270 -3.49 5.32 -13.78
N LEU A 271 -4.22 4.52 -14.57
CA LEU A 271 -5.53 4.00 -14.21
C LEU A 271 -5.52 2.50 -14.47
N HIS A 272 -5.83 1.72 -13.44
CA HIS A 272 -5.88 0.27 -13.50
C HIS A 272 -7.24 -0.24 -13.06
N PHE A 273 -7.80 -1.16 -13.85
CA PHE A 273 -8.95 -1.97 -13.49
C PHE A 273 -8.48 -3.42 -13.51
N VAL A 274 -8.47 -4.05 -12.34
CA VAL A 274 -8.01 -5.42 -12.15
C VAL A 274 -9.21 -6.25 -11.70
N GLU A 275 -9.54 -7.30 -12.44
CA GLU A 275 -10.67 -8.19 -12.12
C GLU A 275 -12.01 -7.45 -11.93
N CYS A 276 -12.21 -6.35 -12.68
CA CYS A 276 -13.45 -5.57 -12.70
C CYS A 276 -14.39 -6.09 -13.81
N ASP A 277 -14.95 -7.28 -13.61
CA ASP A 277 -15.67 -8.03 -14.65
C ASP A 277 -16.99 -7.39 -15.10
N THR A 278 -17.54 -6.47 -14.30
CA THR A 278 -18.80 -5.77 -14.60
C THR A 278 -18.63 -4.59 -15.56
N LEU A 279 -17.40 -4.25 -15.94
CA LEU A 279 -17.10 -3.17 -16.88
C LEU A 279 -17.48 -3.59 -18.30
N SER A 280 -18.76 -3.45 -18.64
CA SER A 280 -19.32 -3.95 -19.90
C SER A 280 -19.28 -2.95 -21.05
N GLU A 281 -19.01 -1.66 -20.83
CA GLU A 281 -19.03 -0.63 -21.87
C GLU A 281 -17.96 0.47 -21.62
N LEU A 282 -17.05 0.68 -22.58
CA LEU A 282 -16.16 1.86 -22.68
C LEU A 282 -16.54 2.71 -23.90
#